data_AF-A0A011Q4U5-F1
#
_entry.id   AF-A0A011Q4U5-F1
#
_cell.length_a   1.000
_cell.length_b   1.000
_cell.length_c   1.000
_cell.angle_alpha   90.00
_cell.angle_beta   90.00
_cell.angle_gamma   90.00
#
_symmetry.space_group_name_H-M   'P 1'
#
loop_
_entity.id
_entity.type
_entity.pdbx_description
1 polymer ?
#
loop_
_entity_poly.entity_id
_entity_poly.type
_entity_poly.pdbx_seq_one_letter_code
_entity_poly.pdbx_strand_id
1 'polypeptide(L)'
;MATEIPTLFQQKKDFLETMLDRLVLWDQTADSAHAVLKENQQTIEEIIKLDKSLSEEELAQFTKRHRPLMEQVIGVQEQLIKVICEEKEQLNDQMKQVNRREKVVSHYMDKEESLFVDRQV
;
A
#
# COMPACT_ATOMS: atom_id res chain seq x y z
N MET A 1 -23.03 31.01 -16.50
CA MET A 1 -21.89 30.09 -16.23
C MET A 1 -21.25 30.49 -14.90
N ALA A 2 -21.90 30.23 -13.76
CA ALA A 2 -21.42 30.66 -12.43
C ALA A 2 -21.57 29.58 -11.33
N THR A 3 -21.99 28.37 -11.70
CA THR A 3 -22.34 27.28 -10.76
C THR A 3 -21.39 26.08 -10.82
N GLU A 4 -20.37 26.11 -11.69
CA GLU A 4 -19.50 24.95 -11.95
C GLU A 4 -18.40 24.79 -10.90
N ILE A 5 -17.75 25.88 -10.48
CA ILE A 5 -16.61 25.84 -9.55
C ILE A 5 -16.96 25.28 -8.16
N PRO A 6 -18.05 25.70 -7.50
CA PRO A 6 -18.44 25.12 -6.21
C PRO A 6 -18.71 23.61 -6.31
N THR A 7 -19.24 23.17 -7.46
CA THR A 7 -19.52 21.76 -7.75
C THR A 7 -18.23 20.97 -7.94
N LEU A 8 -17.25 21.51 -8.67
CA LEU A 8 -15.93 20.90 -8.87
C LEU A 8 -15.15 20.79 -7.55
N PHE A 9 -15.23 21.81 -6.69
CA PHE A 9 -14.60 21.78 -5.37
C PHE A 9 -15.23 20.71 -4.48
N GLN A 10 -16.56 20.58 -4.50
CA GLN A 10 -17.24 19.52 -3.77
C GLN A 10 -16.81 18.14 -4.27
N GLN A 11 -16.76 17.92 -5.58
CA GLN A 11 -16.31 16.65 -6.17
C GLN A 11 -14.88 16.30 -5.78
N LYS A 12 -13.93 17.26 -5.84
CA LYS A 12 -12.56 17.03 -5.36
C LYS A 12 -12.52 16.65 -3.89
N LYS A 13 -13.32 17.32 -3.05
CA LYS A 13 -13.41 17.01 -1.62
C LYS A 13 -13.92 15.59 -1.41
N ASP A 14 -14.99 15.21 -2.10
CA ASP A 14 -15.61 13.88 -1.98
C ASP A 14 -14.63 12.78 -2.41
N PHE A 15 -13.82 13.02 -3.44
CA PHE A 15 -12.75 12.10 -3.83
C PHE A 15 -11.67 11.93 -2.75
N LEU A 16 -11.24 13.03 -2.11
CA LEU A 16 -10.29 12.97 -1.00
C LEU A 16 -10.87 12.23 0.22
N GLU A 17 -12.15 12.45 0.54
CA GLU A 17 -12.85 11.73 1.62
C GLU A 17 -12.99 10.25 1.29
N THR A 18 -13.36 9.91 0.06
CA THR A 18 -13.44 8.51 -0.40
C THR A 18 -12.09 7.80 -0.29
N MET A 19 -11.01 8.47 -0.68
CA MET A 19 -9.64 7.94 -0.52
C MET A 19 -9.31 7.73 0.95
N LEU A 20 -9.63 8.69 1.81
CA LEU A 20 -9.40 8.59 3.25
C LEU A 20 -10.17 7.42 3.86
N ASP A 21 -11.44 7.27 3.51
CA ASP A 21 -12.29 6.17 4.00
C ASP A 21 -11.70 4.81 3.63
N ARG A 22 -11.26 4.62 2.38
CA ARG A 22 -10.59 3.38 1.95
C ARG A 22 -9.31 3.11 2.74
N LEU A 23 -8.53 4.15 3.02
CA LEU A 23 -7.28 4.03 3.77
C LEU A 23 -7.51 3.70 5.25
N VAL A 24 -8.56 4.26 5.85
CA VAL A 24 -8.89 4.04 7.27
C VAL A 24 -9.60 2.70 7.48
N LEU A 25 -10.41 2.26 6.52
CA LEU A 25 -11.12 0.97 6.57
C LEU A 25 -10.28 -0.21 6.12
N TRP A 26 -9.08 0.03 5.61
CA TRP A 26 -8.15 -1.01 5.20
C TRP A 26 -7.79 -1.93 6.38
N ASP A 27 -7.80 -3.24 6.14
CA ASP A 27 -7.58 -4.28 7.15
C ASP A 27 -6.11 -4.50 7.54
N GLN A 28 -5.20 -3.66 7.02
CA GLN A 28 -3.76 -3.69 7.29
C GLN A 28 -3.01 -4.90 6.71
N THR A 29 -3.60 -5.62 5.75
CA THR A 29 -2.95 -6.75 5.07
C THR A 29 -2.40 -6.37 3.70
N ALA A 30 -1.26 -6.95 3.28
CA ALA A 30 -0.70 -6.74 1.94
C ALA A 30 -1.68 -7.07 0.79
N ASP A 31 -2.48 -8.12 0.93
CA ASP A 31 -3.38 -8.59 -0.13
C ASP A 31 -4.45 -7.54 -0.46
N SER A 32 -5.06 -6.94 0.57
CA SER A 32 -6.05 -5.88 0.39
C SER A 32 -5.41 -4.51 0.10
N ALA A 33 -4.15 -4.30 0.52
CA ALA A 33 -3.44 -3.05 0.30
C ALA A 33 -3.25 -2.74 -1.18
N HIS A 34 -3.00 -3.76 -2.00
CA HIS A 34 -2.90 -3.60 -3.45
C HIS A 34 -4.20 -3.05 -4.07
N ALA A 35 -5.36 -3.53 -3.61
CA ALA A 35 -6.66 -3.06 -4.08
C ALA A 35 -6.88 -1.59 -3.67
N VAL A 36 -6.63 -1.25 -2.40
CA VAL A 36 -6.74 0.12 -1.89
C VAL A 36 -5.83 1.09 -2.66
N LEU A 37 -4.58 0.71 -2.91
CA LEU A 37 -3.64 1.52 -3.70
C LEU A 37 -4.11 1.72 -5.13
N LYS A 38 -4.61 0.67 -5.78
CA LYS A 38 -5.10 0.74 -7.16
C LYS A 38 -6.32 1.65 -7.28
N GLU A 39 -7.28 1.53 -6.37
CA GLU A 39 -8.48 2.37 -6.36
C GLU A 39 -8.15 3.83 -6.06
N ASN A 40 -7.23 4.09 -5.13
CA ASN A 40 -6.80 5.44 -4.82
C ASN A 40 -6.00 6.07 -5.97
N GLN A 41 -5.21 5.28 -6.71
CA GLN A 41 -4.56 5.74 -7.93
C GLN A 41 -5.57 6.20 -8.98
N GLN A 42 -6.66 5.45 -9.18
CA GLN A 42 -7.74 5.87 -10.09
C GLN A 42 -8.41 7.16 -9.61
N THR A 43 -8.65 7.30 -8.31
CA THR A 43 -9.23 8.54 -7.76
C THR A 43 -8.30 9.75 -7.92
N ILE A 44 -6.99 9.56 -7.78
CA ILE A 44 -5.99 10.61 -8.06
C ILE A 44 -6.04 11.03 -9.53
N GLU A 45 -6.18 10.09 -10.46
CA GLU A 45 -6.32 10.40 -11.89
C GLU A 45 -7.57 11.23 -12.19
N GLU A 46 -8.69 10.95 -11.52
CA GLU A 46 -9.90 11.77 -11.62
C GLU A 46 -9.70 13.18 -11.03
N ILE A 47 -9.02 13.30 -9.89
CA ILE A 47 -8.65 14.60 -9.32
C ILE A 47 -7.78 15.40 -10.31
N ILE A 48 -6.78 14.78 -10.94
CA ILE A 48 -5.92 15.44 -11.94
C ILE A 48 -6.73 15.92 -13.15
N LYS A 49 -7.76 15.18 -13.57
CA LYS A 49 -8.66 15.62 -14.65
C LYS A 49 -9.48 16.84 -14.23
N LEU A 50 -10.00 16.85 -13.00
CA LEU A 50 -10.71 18.01 -12.45
C LEU A 50 -9.78 19.24 -12.35
N ASP A 51 -8.53 19.04 -11.96
CA ASP A 51 -7.55 20.12 -11.81
C ASP A 51 -7.27 20.86 -13.12
N LYS A 52 -7.32 20.16 -14.25
CA LYS A 52 -7.19 20.78 -15.59
C LYS A 52 -8.34 21.71 -15.95
N SER A 53 -9.47 21.60 -15.23
CA SER A 53 -10.65 22.44 -15.44
C SER A 53 -10.69 23.64 -14.49
N LEU A 54 -9.69 23.78 -13.61
CA LEU A 54 -9.56 24.86 -12.64
C LEU A 54 -8.38 25.76 -13.00
N SER A 55 -8.52 27.05 -12.72
CA SER A 55 -7.41 28.01 -12.76
C SER A 55 -6.46 27.80 -11.59
N GLU A 56 -5.24 28.34 -11.70
CA GLU A 56 -4.25 28.27 -10.61
C GLU A 56 -4.75 28.89 -9.30
N GLU A 57 -5.51 29.99 -9.38
CA GLU A 57 -6.06 30.67 -8.21
C GLU A 57 -7.16 29.84 -7.52
N GLU A 58 -7.99 29.14 -8.30
CA GLU A 58 -8.98 28.22 -7.76
C GLU A 58 -8.32 27.00 -7.11
N LEU A 59 -7.28 26.44 -7.74
CA LEU A 59 -6.49 25.36 -7.17
C LEU A 59 -5.82 25.78 -5.85
N ALA A 60 -5.26 26.99 -5.80
CA ALA A 60 -4.67 27.55 -4.59
C ALA A 60 -5.72 27.76 -3.50
N GLN A 61 -6.92 28.25 -3.85
CA GLN A 61 -8.02 28.42 -2.91
C GLN A 61 -8.49 27.09 -2.34
N PHE A 62 -8.69 26.08 -3.19
CA PHE A 62 -9.06 24.73 -2.76
C PHE A 62 -8.01 24.17 -1.81
N THR A 63 -6.74 24.23 -2.20
CA THR A 63 -5.61 23.72 -1.40
C THR A 63 -5.55 24.40 -0.04
N LYS A 64 -5.71 25.73 0.02
CA LYS A 64 -5.70 26.46 1.30
C LYS A 64 -6.85 26.03 2.22
N ARG A 65 -8.02 25.76 1.65
CA ARG A 65 -9.22 25.37 2.40
C ARG A 65 -9.18 23.92 2.88
N HIS A 66 -8.65 23.02 2.05
CA HIS A 66 -8.70 21.57 2.27
C HIS A 66 -7.36 20.95 2.63
N ARG A 67 -6.32 21.76 2.88
CA ARG A 67 -4.98 21.31 3.31
C ARG A 67 -5.04 20.28 4.45
N PRO A 68 -5.80 20.46 5.53
CA PRO A 68 -5.83 19.46 6.61
C PRO A 68 -6.28 18.08 6.14
N LEU A 69 -7.27 18.00 5.24
CA LEU A 69 -7.75 16.75 4.67
C LEU A 69 -6.68 16.11 3.77
N MET A 70 -6.00 16.91 2.96
CA MET A 70 -4.91 16.43 2.10
C MET A 70 -3.74 15.88 2.93
N GLU A 71 -3.33 16.59 3.98
CA GLU A 71 -2.28 16.16 4.91
C GLU A 71 -2.68 14.85 5.62
N GLN A 72 -3.95 14.71 6.01
CA GLN A 72 -4.45 13.47 6.61
C GLN A 72 -4.38 12.29 5.63
N VAL A 73 -4.85 12.47 4.39
CA VAL A 73 -4.77 11.45 3.34
C VAL A 73 -3.31 11.02 3.11
N ILE A 74 -2.39 11.98 2.98
CA ILE A 74 -0.96 11.71 2.78
C ILE A 74 -0.39 10.92 3.97
N GLY A 75 -0.66 11.36 5.20
CA GLY A 75 -0.14 10.70 6.40
C GLY A 75 -0.61 9.25 6.53
N VAL A 76 -1.88 8.96 6.20
CA VAL A 76 -2.37 7.56 6.23
C VAL A 76 -1.79 6.74 5.08
N GLN A 77 -1.60 7.32 3.89
CA GLN A 77 -0.88 6.65 2.79
C GLN A 77 0.56 6.29 3.16
N GLU A 78 1.30 7.18 3.81
CA GLU A 78 2.65 6.92 4.29
C GLU A 78 2.68 5.77 5.30
N GLN A 79 1.69 5.72 6.21
CA GLN A 79 1.56 4.62 7.16
C GLN A 79 1.28 3.28 6.46
N LEU A 80 0.43 3.26 5.43
CA LEU A 80 0.19 2.07 4.62
C LEU A 80 1.46 1.59 3.93
N ILE A 81 2.24 2.49 3.33
CA ILE A 81 3.52 2.16 2.70
C ILE A 81 4.47 1.53 3.71
N LYS A 82 4.52 2.08 4.93
CA LYS A 82 5.35 1.56 6.00
C LYS A 82 4.97 0.14 6.38
N VAL A 83 3.68 -0.15 6.58
CA VAL A 83 3.19 -1.50 6.90
C VAL A 83 3.54 -2.50 5.79
N ILE A 84 3.35 -2.14 4.52
CA ILE A 84 3.72 -3.02 3.39
C ILE A 84 5.24 -3.31 3.39
N CYS A 85 6.07 -2.29 3.67
CA CYS A 85 7.51 -2.47 3.75
C CYS A 85 7.90 -3.44 4.89
N GLU A 86 7.26 -3.32 6.05
CA GLU A 86 7.49 -4.20 7.20
C GLU A 86 7.05 -5.64 6.89
N GLU A 87 5.88 -5.85 6.29
CA GLU A 87 5.43 -7.19 5.88
C GLU A 87 6.37 -7.84 4.86
N LYS A 88 6.87 -7.07 3.90
CA LYS A 88 7.86 -7.53 2.91
C LYS A 88 9.15 -8.00 3.59
N GLU A 89 9.64 -7.27 4.58
CA GLU A 89 10.85 -7.64 5.32
C GLU A 89 10.62 -8.94 6.11
N GLN A 90 9.48 -9.08 6.78
CA GLN A 90 9.11 -10.29 7.50
C GLN A 90 9.01 -11.50 6.58
N LEU A 91 8.37 -11.37 5.42
CA LEU A 91 8.28 -12.42 4.40
C LEU A 91 9.65 -12.87 3.90
N ASN A 92 10.56 -11.93 3.65
CA ASN A 92 11.92 -12.23 3.22
C ASN A 92 12.67 -13.02 4.30
N ASP A 93 12.53 -12.65 5.57
CA ASP A 93 13.17 -13.36 6.67
C ASP A 93 12.56 -14.75 6.91
N GLN A 94 11.25 -14.92 6.73
CA GLN A 94 10.59 -16.22 6.75
C GLN A 94 11.12 -17.13 5.62
N MET A 95 11.27 -16.61 4.40
CA MET A 95 11.86 -17.38 3.29
C MET A 95 13.31 -17.79 3.57
N LYS A 96 14.14 -16.90 4.14
CA LYS A 96 15.50 -17.27 4.56
C LYS A 96 15.50 -18.39 5.60
N GLN A 97 14.56 -18.38 6.55
CA GLN A 97 14.43 -19.43 7.56
C GLN A 97 14.00 -20.76 6.95
N VAL A 98 13.06 -20.77 6.01
CA VAL A 98 12.66 -21.98 5.27
C VAL A 98 13.84 -22.56 4.50
N ASN A 99 14.56 -21.73 3.74
CA ASN A 99 15.75 -22.16 3.00
C ASN A 99 16.85 -22.73 3.92
N ARG A 100 17.00 -22.18 5.13
CA ARG A 100 17.93 -22.73 6.14
C ARG A 100 17.44 -24.06 6.70
N ARG A 101 16.14 -24.21 6.97
CA ARG A 101 15.55 -25.48 7.42
C ARG A 101 15.71 -26.57 6.38
N GLU A 102 15.44 -26.29 5.10
CA GLU A 102 15.64 -27.26 4.02
C GLU A 102 17.09 -27.76 3.94
N LYS A 103 18.08 -26.84 4.02
CA LYS A 103 19.51 -27.21 4.04
C LYS A 103 19.91 -28.05 5.24
N VAL A 104 19.32 -27.77 6.41
CA VAL A 104 19.58 -28.53 7.63
C VAL A 104 18.98 -29.92 7.52
N VAL A 105 17.72 -30.03 7.07
CA VAL A 105 17.05 -31.32 6.85
C VAL A 105 17.80 -32.15 5.81
N SER A 106 18.23 -31.56 4.69
CA SER A 106 19.02 -32.28 3.68
C SER A 106 20.34 -32.80 4.26
N HIS A 107 21.05 -32.00 5.07
CA HIS A 107 22.26 -32.45 5.76
C HIS A 107 22.02 -33.58 6.78
N TYR A 108 20.86 -33.60 7.43
CA TYR A 108 20.50 -34.71 8.32
C TYR A 108 20.19 -35.99 7.53
N MET A 109 19.46 -35.90 6.41
CA MET A 109 19.17 -37.07 5.57
C MET A 109 20.44 -37.63 4.91
N ASP A 110 21.34 -36.79 4.40
CA ASP A 110 22.63 -37.21 3.82
C ASP A 110 23.52 -37.88 4.88
N LYS A 111 23.47 -37.43 6.14
CA LYS A 111 24.20 -38.04 7.26
C LYS A 111 23.56 -39.33 7.76
N GLU A 112 22.23 -39.44 7.74
CA GLU A 112 21.55 -40.69 8.07
C GLU A 112 21.93 -41.78 7.06
N GLU A 113 21.91 -41.51 5.74
CA GLU A 113 22.38 -42.48 4.74
C GLU A 113 23.85 -42.89 4.97
N SER A 114 24.72 -41.96 5.32
CA SER A 114 26.14 -42.26 5.59
C SER A 114 26.39 -43.10 6.86
N LEU A 115 25.48 -43.09 7.85
CA LEU A 115 25.64 -43.85 9.10
C LEU A 115 25.17 -45.32 8.97
N PHE A 116 24.41 -45.66 7.92
CA PHE A 116 23.95 -47.03 7.67
C PHE A 116 24.85 -47.84 6.74
N VAL A 117 25.90 -47.25 6.15
CA VAL A 117 26.79 -47.96 5.21
C VAL A 117 27.94 -48.71 5.90
N ASP A 118 28.26 -48.44 7.16
CA ASP A 118 29.35 -49.12 7.90
C ASP A 118 28.87 -50.32 8.74
N ARG A 119 27.77 -50.95 8.34
CA ARG A 119 27.26 -52.18 8.97
C ARG A 119 26.84 -53.23 7.94
N GLN A 120 27.70 -53.52 6.97
CA GLN A 120 27.65 -54.78 6.23
C GLN A 120 29.07 -55.37 6.13
N VAL A 121 29.27 -56.37 7.00
CA VAL A 121 30.06 -57.62 6.88
C VAL A 121 31.11 -57.70 5.78
#